data_AF-A0AAU3Z3D9-F1
#
_entry.id   AF-A0AAU3Z3D9-F1
#
_cell.length_a   1.000
_cell.length_b   1.000
_cell.length_c   1.000
_cell.angle_alpha   90.00
_cell.angle_beta   90.00
_cell.angle_gamma   90.00
#
_symmetry.space_group_name_H-M   'P 1'
#
loop_
_entity.id
_entity.type
_entity.pdbx_description
1 polymer ?
#
loop_
_entity_poly.entity_id
_entity_poly.type
_entity_poly.pdbx_seq_one_letter_code
_entity_poly.pdbx_strand_id
1 'polypeptide(L)' 'MRDDDPLRNTRQHATTTSERGSFCTARCVCGWAGPARRSRERARTDAAEHTAGA' A
#
# COMPACT_ATOMS: atom_id res chain seq x y z
N MET A 1 -0.47 15.68 -29.99
CA MET A 1 -0.58 14.28 -29.54
C MET A 1 0.17 14.11 -28.24
N ARG A 2 -0.40 14.61 -27.16
CA ARG A 2 0.02 14.26 -25.79
C ARG A 2 -1.26 13.96 -25.05
N ASP A 3 -1.72 12.74 -25.22
CA ASP A 3 -2.88 12.15 -24.58
C ASP A 3 -2.47 11.75 -23.16
N ASP A 4 -2.53 12.71 -22.24
CA ASP A 4 -2.56 12.46 -20.79
C ASP A 4 -4.04 12.31 -20.40
N ASP A 5 -4.52 11.07 -20.36
CA ASP A 5 -5.91 10.77 -20.01
C ASP A 5 -6.08 10.73 -18.48
N PRO A 6 -6.92 11.60 -17.90
CA PRO A 6 -7.07 11.75 -16.45
C PRO A 6 -7.94 10.67 -15.77
N LEU A 7 -8.33 9.59 -16.47
CA LEU A 7 -9.23 8.55 -15.94
C LEU A 7 -8.50 7.25 -15.53
N ARG A 8 -7.17 7.25 -15.38
CA ARG A 8 -6.38 6.11 -14.84
C ARG A 8 -6.61 5.82 -13.33
N ASN A 9 -7.64 6.41 -12.73
CA ASN A 9 -8.04 6.17 -11.35
C ASN A 9 -9.16 5.13 -11.28
N THR A 10 -8.84 3.88 -11.59
CA THR A 10 -9.69 2.75 -11.22
C THR A 10 -8.86 1.77 -10.40
N ARG A 11 -8.83 2.00 -9.08
CA ARG A 11 -8.36 1.04 -8.07
C ARG A 11 -6.89 0.60 -8.20
N GLN A 12 -5.98 1.50 -8.54
CA GLN A 12 -4.55 1.22 -8.39
C GLN A 12 -4.21 1.22 -6.89
N HIS A 13 -4.41 0.08 -6.23
CA HIS A 13 -3.98 -0.15 -4.85
C HIS A 13 -2.46 -0.31 -4.84
N ALA A 14 -1.73 0.81 -4.84
CA ALA A 14 -0.29 0.81 -4.59
C ALA A 14 -0.05 0.81 -3.08
N THR A 15 0.49 -0.29 -2.56
CA THR A 15 0.92 -0.38 -1.17
C THR A 15 2.41 -0.08 -1.04
N THR A 16 2.75 0.66 0.02
CA THR A 16 4.11 1.05 0.36
C THR A 16 4.34 0.74 1.83
N THR A 17 5.49 0.18 2.16
CA THR A 17 5.88 -0.08 3.55
C THR A 17 6.83 1.00 4.04
N SER A 18 6.47 1.65 5.14
CA SER A 18 7.34 2.64 5.80
C SER A 18 7.91 2.07 7.09
N GLU A 19 9.22 2.20 7.26
CA GLU A 19 9.95 1.70 8.42
C GLU A 19 10.25 2.87 9.38
N ARG A 20 9.87 2.73 10.65
CA ARG A 20 10.10 3.71 11.72
C ARG A 20 10.79 2.98 12.88
N GLY A 21 12.11 2.92 12.84
CA GLY A 21 12.93 2.17 13.80
C GLY A 21 12.65 0.66 13.71
N SER A 22 12.20 0.06 14.81
CA SER A 22 11.85 -1.37 14.89
C SER A 22 10.43 -1.71 14.42
N PHE A 23 9.67 -0.74 13.91
CA PHE A 23 8.31 -0.92 13.44
C PHE A 23 8.21 -0.68 11.93
N CYS A 24 7.43 -1.50 11.26
CA CYS A 24 7.08 -1.39 9.85
C CYS A 24 5.56 -1.25 9.72
N THR A 25 5.13 -0.25 8.96
CA THR A 25 3.70 0.04 8.73
C THR A 25 3.44 0.06 7.24
N ALA A 26 2.45 -0.71 6.79
CA ALA A 26 2.00 -0.67 5.41
C ALA A 26 1.00 0.45 5.21
N ARG A 27 1.04 1.13 4.07
CA ARG A 27 0.07 2.14 3.67
C ARG A 27 -0.28 1.97 2.20
N CYS A 28 -1.56 2.09 1.89
CA CYS A 28 -2.09 2.08 0.53
C CYS A 28 -2.39 3.52 0.10
N VAL A 29 -2.15 3.82 -1.19
CA VAL A 29 -2.55 5.10 -1.80
C VAL A 29 -4.07 5.32 -1.79
N CYS A 30 -4.85 4.25 -1.61
CA CYS A 30 -6.30 4.29 -1.41
C CYS A 30 -6.73 4.85 -0.03
N GLY A 31 -5.79 5.13 0.87
CA GLY A 31 -6.05 5.66 2.20
C GLY A 31 -6.01 4.64 3.33
N TRP A 32 -5.94 3.34 3.01
CA TRP A 32 -5.75 2.30 4.01
C TRP A 32 -4.35 2.35 4.63
N ALA A 33 -4.27 2.19 5.94
CA ALA A 33 -3.01 2.03 6.66
C ALA A 33 -3.11 0.76 7.52
N GLY A 34 -2.19 -0.16 7.26
CA GLY A 34 -2.05 -1.36 8.05
C GLY A 34 -1.54 -1.06 9.46
N PRO A 35 -1.71 -2.01 10.40
CA PRO A 35 -1.21 -1.89 11.76
C PRO A 35 0.32 -1.83 11.81
N ALA A 36 0.87 -1.17 12.84
CA ALA A 36 2.32 -1.16 13.07
C ALA A 36 2.79 -2.56 13.50
N ARG A 37 3.57 -3.23 12.64
CA ARG A 37 4.13 -4.57 12.90
C ARG A 37 5.64 -4.49 13.10
N ARG A 38 6.19 -5.25 14.05
CA ARG A 38 7.65 -5.39 14.21
C ARG A 38 8.29 -6.19 13.07
N SER A 39 7.57 -7.21 12.58
CA SER A 39 8.01 -8.00 11.43
C SER A 39 7.68 -7.28 10.13
N ARG A 40 8.74 -6.95 9.38
CA ARG A 40 8.65 -6.34 8.05
C ARG A 40 7.90 -7.24 7.07
N GLU A 41 8.13 -8.54 7.15
CA GLU A 41 7.44 -9.52 6.32
C GLU A 41 5.95 -9.56 6.63
N ARG A 42 5.57 -9.54 7.91
CA ARG A 42 4.15 -9.47 8.28
C ARG A 42 3.48 -8.20 7.77
N ALA A 43 4.16 -7.06 7.83
CA ALA A 43 3.63 -5.80 7.28
C ALA A 43 3.45 -5.88 5.75
N ARG A 44 4.37 -6.54 5.03
CA ARG A 44 4.23 -6.79 3.59
C ARG A 44 3.08 -7.75 3.28
N THR A 45 2.88 -8.80 4.07
CA THR A 45 1.75 -9.72 3.89
C THR A 45 0.42 -8.98 4.05
N ASP A 46 0.27 -8.18 5.12
CA ASP A 46 -0.91 -7.32 5.34
C ASP A 46 -1.18 -6.42 4.11
N ALA A 47 -0.11 -5.82 3.56
CA ALA A 47 -0.18 -4.99 2.36
C ALA A 47 -0.61 -5.78 1.11
N ALA A 48 -0.06 -6.98 0.93
CA ALA A 48 -0.34 -7.84 -0.21
C ALA A 48 -1.78 -8.38 -0.16
N GLU A 49 -2.24 -8.81 1.03
CA GLU A 49 -3.63 -9.21 1.28
C GLU A 49 -4.59 -8.07 0.98
N HIS A 50 -4.25 -6.84 1.39
CA HIS A 50 -5.03 -5.66 1.06
C HIS A 50 -5.10 -5.40 -0.45
N THR A 51 -3.98 -5.48 -1.17
CA THR A 51 -3.99 -5.31 -2.64
C THR A 51 -4.70 -6.44 -3.38
N ALA A 52 -4.72 -7.65 -2.81
CA ALA A 52 -5.33 -8.82 -3.42
C ALA A 52 -6.85 -8.89 -3.17
N GLY A 53 -7.34 -8.29 -2.07
CA GLY A 53 -8.75 -8.28 -1.70
C GLY A 53 -9.54 -7.02 -2.09
N ALA A 54 -8.92 -6.08 -2.81
CA ALA A 54 -9.50 -4.79 -3.18
C ALA A 54 -10.09 -4.75 -4.60
#